data_AF-A0A371EY22-F1
#
_entry.id   AF-A0A371EY22-F1
#
_cell.length_a   1.000
_cell.length_b   1.000
_cell.length_c   1.000
_cell.angle_alpha   90.00
_cell.angle_beta   90.00
_cell.angle_gamma   90.00
#
_symmetry.space_group_name_H-M   'P 1'
#
loop_
_entity.id
_entity.type
_entity.pdbx_description
1 polymer ?
#
loop_
_entity_poly.entity_id
_entity_poly.type
_entity_poly.pdbx_seq_one_letter_code
_entity_poly.pdbx_strand_id
1 'polypeptide(L)'
;MDRFDGTQDLHIHLQAFQTQFSTLPSRTICTFNDLAITFVSQFAANRAKKLEVTDLFDIKQMRGESLKKYLTRFNSATDQFFVKAFKKGLKPEQINNSLTLRRSASMGKSGPRQISTSRLRRI
;
A
#
# COMPACT_ATOMS: atom_id res chain seq x y z
N MET A 1 23.44 -0.58 5.13
CA MET A 1 22.25 -1.36 4.74
C MET A 1 21.41 -0.47 3.85
N ASP A 2 21.30 -0.83 2.58
CA ASP A 2 20.45 -0.11 1.64
C ASP A 2 18.96 -0.35 1.95
N ARG A 3 18.15 0.68 1.72
CA ARG A 3 16.71 0.68 2.03
C ARG A 3 15.96 -0.22 1.05
N PHE A 4 15.00 -0.99 1.55
CA PHE A 4 14.09 -1.79 0.74
C PHE A 4 12.98 -0.90 0.16
N ASP A 5 13.01 -0.66 -1.15
CA ASP A 5 12.02 0.16 -1.86
C ASP A 5 10.92 -0.67 -2.56
N GLY A 6 10.93 -1.99 -2.38
CA GLY A 6 10.00 -2.91 -3.02
C GLY A 6 10.31 -3.21 -4.50
N THR A 7 11.37 -2.60 -5.06
CA THR A 7 11.90 -2.89 -6.39
C THR A 7 13.25 -3.61 -6.35
N GLN A 8 13.93 -3.65 -5.20
CA GLN A 8 15.10 -4.50 -4.97
C GLN A 8 14.79 -5.99 -5.09
N ASP A 9 15.75 -6.74 -5.64
CA ASP A 9 15.74 -8.19 -5.72
C ASP A 9 15.53 -8.81 -4.32
N LEU A 10 14.49 -9.64 -4.21
CA LEU A 10 14.11 -10.34 -2.98
C LEU A 10 15.27 -11.20 -2.44
N HIS A 11 16.13 -11.72 -3.33
CA HIS A 11 17.30 -12.51 -2.97
C HIS A 11 18.34 -11.69 -2.18
N ILE A 12 18.61 -10.44 -2.62
CA ILE A 12 19.55 -9.53 -1.95
C ILE A 12 19.05 -9.18 -0.54
N HIS A 13 17.74 -8.93 -0.39
CA HIS A 13 17.15 -8.60 0.91
C HIS A 13 17.15 -9.80 1.87
N LEU A 14 16.86 -11.01 1.36
CA LEU A 14 16.95 -12.24 2.15
C LEU A 14 18.39 -12.52 2.61
N GLN A 15 19.39 -12.30 1.75
CA GLN A 15 20.79 -12.48 2.10
C GLN A 15 21.27 -11.44 3.12
N ALA A 16 20.86 -10.17 2.98
CA ALA A 16 21.15 -9.12 3.95
C ALA A 16 20.53 -9.44 5.32
N PHE A 17 19.31 -9.94 5.33
CA PHE A 17 18.62 -10.40 6.54
C PHE A 17 19.39 -11.54 7.23
N GLN A 18 19.78 -12.57 6.49
CA GLN A 18 20.59 -13.68 7.03
C GLN A 18 21.93 -13.22 7.60
N THR A 19 22.61 -12.29 6.92
CA THR A 19 23.90 -11.73 7.36
C THR A 19 23.75 -10.87 8.62
N GLN A 20 22.64 -10.14 8.75
CA GLN A 20 22.36 -9.36 9.96
C GLN A 20 22.00 -10.28 11.13
N PHE A 21 21.31 -11.39 10.89
CA PHE A 21 20.99 -12.36 11.93
C PHE A 21 22.20 -13.15 12.40
N SER A 22 23.17 -13.43 11.52
CA SER A 22 24.42 -14.13 11.88
C SER A 22 25.41 -13.26 12.66
N THR A 23 25.22 -11.93 12.67
CA THR A 23 26.06 -10.98 13.43
C THR A 23 25.48 -10.62 14.79
N LEU A 24 24.28 -11.12 15.13
CA LEU A 24 23.71 -10.93 16.47
C LEU A 24 24.48 -11.74 17.50
N PRO A 25 24.73 -11.19 18.70
CA PRO A 25 25.34 -11.94 19.80
C PRO A 25 24.54 -13.21 20.12
N SER A 26 25.23 -14.28 20.52
CA SER A 26 24.58 -15.49 20.99
C SER A 26 23.64 -15.18 22.16
N ARG A 27 22.44 -15.78 22.17
CA ARG A 27 21.32 -15.52 23.11
C ARG A 27 20.55 -14.21 22.93
N THR A 28 20.76 -13.45 21.85
CA THR A 28 19.92 -12.26 21.57
C THR A 28 18.48 -12.63 21.21
N ILE A 29 18.28 -13.82 20.63
CA ILE A 29 16.96 -14.36 20.28
C ILE A 29 16.81 -15.65 21.08
N CYS A 30 16.05 -15.60 22.17
CA CYS A 30 15.82 -16.76 23.03
C CYS A 30 14.47 -17.42 22.71
N THR A 31 13.54 -16.67 22.11
CA THR A 31 12.18 -17.11 21.79
C THR A 31 11.75 -16.70 20.39
N PHE A 32 10.72 -17.35 19.86
CA PHE A 32 10.06 -16.94 18.62
C PHE A 32 9.52 -15.49 18.71
N ASN A 33 9.13 -15.04 19.90
CA ASN A 33 8.66 -13.68 20.12
C ASN A 33 9.79 -12.65 19.91
N ASP A 34 11.00 -12.93 20.41
CA ASP A 34 12.17 -12.07 20.20
C ASP A 34 12.54 -11.99 18.71
N LEU A 35 12.42 -13.11 18.01
CA LEU A 35 12.59 -13.18 16.56
C LEU A 35 11.55 -12.30 15.84
N ALA A 36 10.27 -12.44 16.19
CA ALA A 36 9.20 -11.67 15.58
C ALA A 36 9.36 -10.17 15.83
N ILE A 37 9.71 -9.77 17.05
CA ILE A 37 9.98 -8.36 17.41
C ILE A 37 11.16 -7.81 16.61
N THR A 38 12.25 -8.57 16.49
CA THR A 38 13.44 -8.17 15.73
C THR A 38 13.13 -8.02 14.23
N PHE A 39 12.38 -8.97 13.67
CA PHE A 39 11.93 -8.95 12.28
C PHE A 39 11.05 -7.73 11.98
N VAL A 40 10.02 -7.51 12.82
CA VAL A 40 9.12 -6.36 12.67
C VAL A 40 9.87 -5.05 12.83
N SER A 41 10.81 -4.97 13.77
CA SER A 41 11.62 -3.75 14.00
C SER A 41 12.53 -3.43 12.81
N GLN A 42 13.19 -4.43 12.22
CA GLN A 42 13.97 -4.24 10.98
C GLN A 42 13.08 -3.79 9.83
N PHE A 43 11.93 -4.43 9.62
CA PHE A 43 11.02 -4.07 8.53
C PHE A 43 10.37 -2.70 8.74
N ALA A 44 10.03 -2.35 9.99
CA ALA A 44 9.49 -1.03 10.34
C ALA A 44 10.54 0.07 10.19
N ALA A 45 11.79 -0.17 10.61
CA ALA A 45 12.92 0.75 10.40
C ALA A 45 13.31 0.88 8.91
N ASN A 46 13.08 -0.18 8.13
CA ASN A 46 13.29 -0.20 6.69
C ASN A 46 12.04 0.22 5.88
N ARG A 47 10.95 0.62 6.54
CA ARG A 47 9.86 1.29 5.80
C ARG A 47 10.46 2.51 5.15
N ALA A 48 10.27 2.60 3.83
CA ALA A 48 10.76 3.74 3.06
C ALA A 48 10.42 5.01 3.82
N LYS A 49 11.46 5.77 4.22
CA LYS A 49 11.28 7.01 4.99
C LYS A 49 10.18 7.79 4.29
N LYS A 50 9.16 8.16 5.06
CA LYS A 50 8.01 8.90 4.57
C LYS A 50 8.54 10.13 3.86
N LEU A 51 8.43 10.15 2.53
CA LEU A 51 8.76 11.33 1.74
C LEU A 51 7.94 12.50 2.31
N GLU A 52 8.65 13.51 2.81
CA GLU A 52 8.12 14.77 3.29
C GLU A 52 8.25 15.83 2.20
N VAL A 53 7.42 16.87 2.25
CA VAL A 53 7.39 17.91 1.20
C VAL A 53 8.75 18.58 1.04
N THR A 54 9.56 18.62 2.11
CA THR A 54 10.93 19.10 2.10
C THR A 54 11.83 18.32 1.15
N ASP A 55 11.62 17.01 1.02
CA ASP A 55 12.41 16.13 0.17
C ASP A 55 12.17 16.40 -1.32
N LEU A 56 11.07 17.08 -1.67
CA LEU A 56 10.77 17.47 -3.05
C LEU A 56 11.70 18.60 -3.53
N PHE A 57 12.17 19.47 -2.63
CA PHE A 57 13.13 20.53 -2.98
C PHE A 57 14.52 19.99 -3.32
N ASP A 58 14.83 18.77 -2.87
CA ASP A 58 16.09 18.09 -3.17
C ASP A 58 16.07 17.41 -4.56
N ILE A 59 14.89 17.28 -5.18
CA ILE A 59 14.77 16.79 -6.56
C ILE A 59 15.15 17.92 -7.51
N LYS A 60 16.45 18.02 -7.78
CA LYS A 60 17.02 18.98 -8.74
C LYS A 60 17.41 18.27 -10.04
N GLN A 61 17.36 18.99 -11.15
CA GLN A 61 17.88 18.49 -12.42
C GLN A 61 19.40 18.34 -12.31
N MET A 62 19.91 17.15 -12.64
CA MET A 62 21.35 16.89 -12.58
C MET A 62 22.08 17.43 -13.82
N ARG A 63 23.38 17.71 -13.71
CA ARG A 63 24.18 18.13 -14.85
C ARG A 63 24.23 17.01 -15.90
N GLY A 64 23.87 17.32 -17.15
CA GLY A 64 23.80 16.34 -18.24
C GLY A 64 22.53 15.47 -18.25
N GLU A 65 21.60 15.69 -17.30
CA GLU A 65 20.29 15.06 -17.34
C GLU A 65 19.35 15.76 -18.34
N SER A 66 18.69 14.97 -19.18
CA SER A 66 17.62 15.47 -20.04
C SER A 66 16.39 15.87 -19.23
N LEU A 67 15.72 16.93 -19.69
CA LEU A 67 14.51 17.44 -19.05
C LEU A 67 13.42 16.36 -18.90
N LYS A 68 13.28 15.47 -19.89
CA LYS A 68 12.34 14.36 -19.84
C LYS A 68 12.61 13.43 -18.66
N LYS A 69 13.88 13.04 -18.45
CA LYS A 69 14.27 12.15 -17.34
C LYS A 69 14.04 12.81 -15.99
N TYR A 70 14.33 14.11 -15.88
CA TYR A 70 14.05 14.90 -14.68
C TYR A 70 12.55 14.92 -14.37
N LEU A 71 11.71 15.28 -15.36
CA LEU A 71 10.25 15.35 -15.18
C LEU A 71 9.66 14.00 -14.79
N THR A 72 10.14 12.88 -15.36
CA THR A 72 9.69 11.56 -14.95
C THR A 72 9.94 11.29 -13.46
N ARG A 73 11.13 11.64 -12.94
CA ARG A 73 11.41 11.47 -11.51
C ARG A 73 10.59 12.41 -10.63
N PHE A 74 10.51 13.68 -11.02
CA PHE A 74 9.76 14.69 -10.27
C PHE A 74 8.28 14.32 -10.18
N ASN A 75 7.66 13.96 -11.31
CA ASN A 75 6.25 13.58 -11.37
C ASN A 75 5.97 12.31 -10.55
N SER A 76 6.85 11.31 -10.64
CA SER A 76 6.72 10.08 -9.84
C SER A 76 6.75 10.36 -8.34
N ALA A 77 7.60 11.29 -7.89
CA ALA A 77 7.61 11.74 -6.50
C ALA A 77 6.33 12.51 -6.14
N THR A 78 5.89 13.45 -6.98
CA THR A 78 4.68 14.25 -6.71
C THR A 78 3.38 13.45 -6.73
N ASP A 79 3.26 12.41 -7.56
CA ASP A 79 2.07 11.57 -7.62
C ASP A 79 1.79 10.90 -6.27
N GLN A 80 2.85 10.44 -5.58
CA GLN A 80 2.70 9.88 -4.23
C GLN A 80 2.23 10.94 -3.21
N PHE A 81 2.71 12.17 -3.31
CA PHE A 81 2.23 13.27 -2.47
C PHE A 81 0.78 13.62 -2.77
N PHE A 82 0.39 13.64 -4.05
CA PHE A 82 -0.96 13.97 -4.48
C PHE A 82 -1.96 12.96 -3.93
N VAL A 83 -1.68 11.66 -4.08
CA VAL A 83 -2.51 10.58 -3.52
C VAL A 83 -2.62 10.69 -2.00
N LYS A 84 -1.53 11.04 -1.32
CA LYS A 84 -1.49 11.18 0.14
C LYS A 84 -2.26 12.41 0.64
N ALA A 85 -2.09 13.56 -0.02
CA ALA A 85 -2.82 14.78 0.26
C ALA A 85 -4.31 14.61 0.00
N PHE A 86 -4.67 13.99 -1.13
CA PHE A 86 -6.04 13.62 -1.46
C PHE A 86 -6.66 12.74 -0.39
N LYS A 87 -6.01 11.63 0.00
CA LYS A 87 -6.49 10.75 1.08
C LYS A 87 -6.64 11.48 2.42
N LYS A 88 -5.75 12.43 2.75
CA LYS A 88 -5.85 13.24 3.96
C LYS A 88 -6.98 14.28 3.92
N GLY A 89 -7.26 14.84 2.76
CA GLY A 89 -8.32 15.83 2.56
C GLY A 89 -9.72 15.22 2.51
N LEU A 90 -9.84 13.91 2.29
CA LEU A 90 -11.11 13.20 2.29
C LEU A 90 -11.60 12.92 3.71
N LYS A 91 -12.88 13.23 3.98
CA LYS A 91 -13.54 12.79 5.21
C LYS A 91 -13.78 11.27 5.16
N PRO A 92 -13.46 10.50 6.22
CA PRO A 92 -13.63 9.04 6.24
C PRO A 92 -15.06 8.58 5.88
N GLU A 93 -16.07 9.35 6.28
CA GLU A 93 -17.48 9.05 6.01
C GLU A 93 -17.86 9.20 4.53
N GLN A 94 -17.21 10.10 3.79
CA GLN A 94 -17.62 10.42 2.42
C GLN A 94 -17.31 9.28 1.44
N ILE A 95 -16.18 8.60 1.64
CA ILE A 95 -15.81 7.40 0.87
C ILE A 95 -16.77 6.27 1.21
N ASN A 96 -17.02 6.00 2.50
CA ASN A 96 -17.89 4.92 2.94
C ASN A 96 -19.32 5.10 2.43
N ASN A 97 -19.87 6.32 2.54
CA ASN A 97 -21.21 6.67 2.05
C ASN A 97 -21.31 6.55 0.52
N SER A 98 -20.26 6.87 -0.23
CA SER A 98 -20.23 6.67 -1.69
C SER A 98 -20.21 5.19 -2.09
N LEU A 99 -19.48 4.35 -1.32
CA LEU A 99 -19.38 2.91 -1.55
C LEU A 99 -20.68 2.19 -1.19
N THR A 100 -21.33 2.57 -0.09
CA THR A 100 -22.64 2.04 0.30
C THR A 100 -23.74 2.47 -0.68
N LEU A 101 -23.73 3.72 -1.16
CA LEU A 101 -24.68 4.21 -2.17
C LEU A 101 -24.53 3.46 -3.50
N ARG A 102 -23.31 3.23 -3.98
CA ARG A 102 -23.05 2.45 -5.21
C ARG A 102 -23.49 0.99 -5.07
N ARG A 103 -23.30 0.38 -3.89
CA ARG A 103 -23.77 -0.97 -3.60
C ARG A 103 -25.29 -1.06 -3.58
N SER A 104 -25.96 -0.04 -3.04
CA SER A 104 -27.43 0.07 -3.04
C SER A 104 -27.99 0.28 -4.45
N ALA A 105 -27.33 1.07 -5.30
CA ALA A 105 -27.73 1.26 -6.69
C ALA A 105 -27.54 -0.01 -7.56
N SER A 106 -26.56 -0.85 -7.22
CA SER A 106 -26.31 -2.12 -7.89
C SER A 106 -27.27 -3.24 -7.45
N MET A 107 -27.81 -3.22 -6.23
CA MET A 107 -28.85 -4.15 -5.75
C MET A 107 -30.26 -3.58 -5.98
N GLY A 108 -30.49 -3.04 -7.17
CA GLY A 108 -31.67 -2.22 -7.43
C GLY A 108 -32.60 -2.73 -8.53
N LYS A 109 -32.48 -3.96 -9.07
CA LYS A 109 -33.50 -4.53 -9.99
C LYS A 109 -33.57 -6.06 -9.93
N SER A 110 -34.20 -6.60 -8.90
CA SER A 110 -34.94 -7.86 -9.02
C SER A 110 -36.23 -7.70 -8.21
N GLY A 111 -37.26 -7.14 -8.86
CA GLY A 111 -38.60 -7.11 -8.30
C GLY A 111 -39.11 -8.54 -8.07
N PRO A 112 -40.01 -8.77 -7.09
CA PRO A 112 -40.53 -10.09 -6.79
C PRO A 112 -41.22 -10.65 -8.04
N ARG A 113 -40.69 -11.78 -8.52
CA ARG A 113 -41.25 -12.56 -9.61
C ARG A 113 -42.64 -13.02 -9.14
N GLN A 114 -43.71 -12.41 -9.65
CA GLN A 114 -45.06 -12.92 -9.44
C GLN A 114 -45.14 -14.33 -10.04
N ILE A 115 -45.23 -15.33 -9.18
CA ILE A 115 -45.57 -16.69 -9.58
C ILE A 115 -47.10 -16.73 -9.62
N SER A 116 -47.67 -16.61 -10.81
CA SER A 116 -49.08 -16.89 -11.04
C SER A 116 -49.32 -18.38 -10.83
N THR A 117 -49.90 -18.74 -9.69
CA THR A 117 -50.38 -20.10 -9.44
C THR A 117 -51.83 -20.22 -9.92
N SER A 118 -52.02 -20.52 -11.20
CA SER A 118 -53.30 -21.01 -11.71
C SER A 118 -53.49 -22.47 -11.24
N ARG A 119 -54.26 -22.57 -10.16
CA ARG A 119 -54.76 -23.77 -9.48
C ARG A 119 -55.46 -24.71 -10.47
N LEU A 120 -54.98 -25.96 -10.55
CA LEU A 120 -55.74 -27.08 -11.12
C LEU A 120 -57.15 -27.11 -10.52
N ARG A 121 -58.18 -27.00 -11.36
CA ARG A 121 -59.50 -27.59 -11.07
C ARG A 121 -59.71 -28.76 -12.00
N ARG A 122 -59.53 -29.94 -11.41
CA ARG A 122 -60.12 -31.21 -11.80
C ARG A 122 -61.61 -31.15 -11.47
N ILE A 123 -62.48 -31.24 -12.47
CA ILE A 123 -63.61 -32.20 -12.54
C ILE A 123 -63.76 -32.55 -14.02
#